data_AF-A0A2T4ZAY7-F1
#
_entry.id   AF-A0A2T4ZAY7-F1
#
_cell.length_a   1.000
_cell.length_b   1.000
_cell.length_c   1.000
_cell.angle_alpha   90.00
_cell.angle_beta   90.00
_cell.angle_gamma   90.00
#
_symmetry.space_group_name_H-M   'P 1'
#
loop_
_entity.id
_entity.type
_entity.pdbx_description
1 polymer ?
#
loop_
_entity_poly.entity_id
_entity_poly.type
_entity_poly.pdbx_seq_one_letter_code
_entity_poly.pdbx_strand_id
1 'polypeptide(L)'
;MAKIAVDPGHGTNTPGKRTPTAVPEYGRVVKEYEFNKPAAQFLKKALERNGHSVVWTGGDEDPSLSTRCQRANNANVDLFISIHYNAGGGYGVETYIVARGGQAEKLANRVQPELVKVRDQRDRGVKVANFQVLRDTKMPAILCECGFMDDPRGIEQAWMLDEDFQRGVGEAICKGVQRYYGAPYKEPQPEWSEEELNKLNSAPNGARFSRTLKRGMKNGKDIAAVQTYLGGLKVDEDFGPLTESALKEWQQKNGIKVTGEVGIANWRYMFGEKPTWKPEDIENLNEAPNGAKFTRDLRRVIQSGKDVEAVQTKLNIVVDGWFGPKTEAGVKAYQQKAGLVVDGWVGPKTWADMFGTKQASAEKEDVEEAVTSSDE
;
A
#
# COMPACT_ATOMS: atom_id res chain seq x y z
N MET A 1 -5.59 -10.75 -21.69
CA MET A 1 -4.27 -10.13 -21.50
C MET A 1 -4.14 -9.06 -22.57
N ALA A 2 -3.71 -7.84 -22.20
CA ALA A 2 -3.66 -6.69 -23.12
C ALA A 2 -2.25 -6.11 -23.19
N LYS A 3 -1.92 -5.45 -24.30
CA LYS A 3 -0.71 -4.65 -24.49
C LYS A 3 -1.06 -3.19 -24.25
N ILE A 4 -0.40 -2.54 -23.30
CA ILE A 4 -0.75 -1.20 -22.83
C ILE A 4 0.45 -0.28 -23.00
N ALA A 5 0.25 0.85 -23.69
CA ALA A 5 1.24 1.91 -23.70
C ALA A 5 1.18 2.70 -22.39
N VAL A 6 2.33 2.85 -21.75
CA VAL A 6 2.52 3.72 -20.58
C VAL A 6 3.43 4.87 -21.00
N ASP A 7 2.91 6.09 -20.84
CA ASP A 7 3.55 7.34 -21.22
C ASP A 7 3.86 8.18 -19.98
N PRO A 8 5.08 8.13 -19.43
CA PRO A 8 5.49 9.11 -18.43
C PRO A 8 5.63 10.46 -19.12
N GLY A 9 4.81 11.42 -18.71
CA GLY A 9 4.86 12.79 -19.21
C GLY A 9 6.24 13.41 -18.97
N HIS A 10 6.73 14.16 -19.96
CA HIS A 10 7.98 14.93 -19.88
C HIS A 10 9.24 14.05 -19.70
N GLY A 11 10.39 14.70 -19.62
CA GLY A 11 11.68 14.09 -19.32
C GLY A 11 12.59 15.06 -18.57
N THR A 12 13.86 14.67 -18.38
CA THR A 12 14.82 15.35 -17.48
C THR A 12 15.04 16.84 -17.82
N ASN A 13 14.89 17.18 -19.11
CA ASN A 13 15.21 18.48 -19.69
C ASN A 13 13.98 19.28 -20.14
N THR A 14 12.75 18.82 -19.88
CA THR A 14 11.56 19.57 -20.30
C THR A 14 11.51 20.95 -19.64
N PRO A 15 11.43 22.05 -20.41
CA PRO A 15 11.37 23.40 -19.84
C PRO A 15 10.09 23.65 -19.04
N GLY A 16 10.22 24.32 -17.89
CA GLY A 16 9.09 24.87 -17.13
C GLY A 16 8.25 23.87 -16.31
N LYS A 17 8.43 22.56 -16.49
CA LYS A 17 7.62 21.53 -15.82
C LYS A 17 8.16 21.18 -14.43
N ARG A 18 7.86 22.04 -13.44
CA ARG A 18 8.38 21.98 -12.07
C ARG A 18 7.54 22.79 -11.08
N THR A 19 7.65 22.46 -9.80
CA THR A 19 7.05 23.25 -8.71
C THR A 19 7.49 24.71 -8.80
N PRO A 20 6.62 25.68 -8.48
CA PRO A 20 6.92 27.11 -8.68
C PRO A 20 7.98 27.61 -7.70
N THR A 21 8.04 27.01 -6.51
CA THR A 21 9.00 27.31 -5.46
C THR A 21 9.59 26.01 -4.91
N ALA A 22 10.60 26.14 -4.03
CA ALA A 22 11.11 24.99 -3.29
C ALA A 22 9.99 24.36 -2.45
N VAL A 23 9.92 23.03 -2.50
CA VAL A 23 9.02 22.24 -1.65
C VAL A 23 9.71 22.05 -0.30
N PRO A 24 9.10 22.46 0.84
CA PRO A 24 9.73 22.42 2.16
C PRO A 24 10.32 21.05 2.52
N GLU A 25 9.60 19.98 2.21
CA GLU A 25 9.97 18.59 2.50
C GLU A 25 11.26 18.15 1.80
N TYR A 26 11.59 18.78 0.67
CA TYR A 26 12.74 18.42 -0.16
C TYR A 26 13.82 19.50 -0.19
N GLY A 27 13.55 20.69 0.34
CA GLY A 27 14.47 21.83 0.32
C GLY A 27 14.83 22.32 -1.10
N ARG A 28 14.07 21.92 -2.12
CA ARG A 28 14.35 22.23 -3.53
C ARG A 28 13.10 22.26 -4.39
N VAL A 29 13.23 22.83 -5.57
CA VAL A 29 12.23 22.70 -6.64
C VAL A 29 12.23 21.25 -7.14
N VAL A 30 11.03 20.72 -7.41
CA VAL A 30 10.84 19.37 -7.96
C VAL A 30 10.36 19.48 -9.40
N LYS A 31 11.02 18.78 -10.31
CA LYS A 31 10.59 18.69 -11.71
C LYS A 31 9.51 17.60 -11.85
N GLU A 32 8.53 17.83 -12.72
CA GLU A 32 7.38 16.94 -12.89
C GLU A 32 7.77 15.49 -13.25
N TYR A 33 8.80 15.32 -14.09
CA TYR A 33 9.29 13.99 -14.48
C TYR A 33 9.76 13.13 -13.29
N GLU A 34 10.20 13.78 -12.19
CA GLU A 34 10.62 13.10 -10.95
C GLU A 34 9.44 12.42 -10.24
N PHE A 35 8.20 12.81 -10.54
CA PHE A 35 6.98 12.09 -10.15
C PHE A 35 6.49 11.17 -11.29
N ASN A 36 6.36 11.70 -12.52
CA ASN A 36 5.72 10.98 -13.63
C ASN A 36 6.39 9.64 -13.92
N LYS A 37 7.74 9.62 -13.93
CA LYS A 37 8.50 8.41 -14.26
C LYS A 37 8.37 7.34 -13.16
N PRO A 38 8.62 7.60 -11.87
CA PRO A 38 8.39 6.59 -10.83
C PRO A 38 6.96 6.07 -10.78
N ALA A 39 5.95 6.95 -10.86
CA ALA A 39 4.55 6.53 -10.88
C ALA A 39 4.24 5.60 -12.08
N ALA A 40 4.77 5.92 -13.25
CA ALA A 40 4.67 5.07 -14.44
C ALA A 40 5.42 3.74 -14.30
N GLN A 41 6.56 3.71 -13.59
CA GLN A 41 7.30 2.47 -13.32
C GLN A 41 6.49 1.55 -12.39
N PHE A 42 5.82 2.11 -11.38
CA PHE A 42 4.90 1.35 -10.53
C PHE A 42 3.69 0.85 -11.31
N LEU A 43 3.11 1.67 -12.20
CA LEU A 43 2.05 1.21 -13.11
C LEU A 43 2.53 0.04 -13.97
N LYS A 44 3.74 0.11 -14.53
CA LYS A 44 4.31 -0.98 -15.32
C LYS A 44 4.35 -2.29 -14.53
N LYS A 45 4.94 -2.26 -13.32
CA LYS A 45 5.01 -3.43 -12.43
C LYS A 45 3.61 -3.98 -12.11
N ALA A 46 2.67 -3.10 -11.81
CA ALA A 46 1.29 -3.48 -11.51
C ALA A 46 0.58 -4.15 -12.69
N LEU A 47 0.72 -3.59 -13.90
CA LEU A 47 0.16 -4.13 -15.13
C LEU A 47 0.75 -5.51 -15.46
N GLU A 48 2.08 -5.66 -15.38
CA GLU A 48 2.78 -6.93 -15.62
C GLU A 48 2.34 -8.01 -14.62
N ARG A 49 2.26 -7.66 -13.33
CA ARG A 49 1.73 -8.56 -12.28
C ARG A 49 0.30 -9.02 -12.58
N ASN A 50 -0.51 -8.15 -13.19
CA ASN A 50 -1.88 -8.45 -13.59
C ASN A 50 -2.01 -9.15 -14.95
N GLY A 51 -0.90 -9.49 -15.61
CA GLY A 51 -0.88 -10.25 -16.87
C GLY A 51 -0.99 -9.39 -18.12
N HIS A 52 -0.67 -8.11 -18.04
CA HIS A 52 -0.56 -7.23 -19.21
C HIS A 52 0.90 -7.10 -19.66
N SER A 53 1.08 -6.72 -20.92
CA SER A 53 2.39 -6.32 -21.45
C SER A 53 2.44 -4.80 -21.58
N VAL A 54 3.62 -4.21 -21.37
CA VAL A 54 3.78 -2.76 -21.33
C VAL A 54 4.70 -2.29 -22.45
N VAL A 55 4.29 -1.24 -23.15
CA VAL A 55 5.10 -0.51 -24.14
C VAL A 55 5.38 0.88 -23.58
N TRP A 56 6.64 1.25 -23.48
CA TRP A 56 7.05 2.56 -22.97
C TRP A 56 7.09 3.57 -24.12
N THR A 57 6.43 4.72 -23.99
CA THR A 57 6.37 5.72 -25.08
C THR A 57 7.12 7.01 -24.76
N GLY A 58 7.32 7.33 -23.48
CA GLY A 58 7.87 8.60 -22.97
C GLY A 58 9.07 8.45 -22.02
N GLY A 59 9.22 9.39 -21.07
CA GLY A 59 10.27 9.36 -20.03
C GLY A 59 11.54 10.14 -20.37
N ASP A 60 12.70 9.65 -19.90
CA ASP A 60 13.98 10.40 -19.87
C ASP A 60 14.42 10.98 -21.21
N GLU A 61 14.17 10.28 -22.31
CA GLU A 61 14.50 10.71 -23.67
C GLU A 61 13.70 11.94 -24.13
N ASP A 62 12.64 12.28 -23.39
CA ASP A 62 11.64 13.30 -23.70
C ASP A 62 11.25 13.37 -25.20
N PRO A 63 10.77 12.27 -25.79
CA PRO A 63 10.40 12.25 -27.19
C PRO A 63 9.26 13.23 -27.46
N SER A 64 9.20 13.76 -28.68
CA SER A 64 8.08 14.63 -29.10
C SER A 64 6.72 13.95 -28.90
N LEU A 65 5.66 14.74 -28.70
CA LEU A 65 4.30 14.20 -28.56
C LEU A 65 3.91 13.31 -29.74
N SER A 66 4.32 13.67 -30.97
CA SER A 66 4.11 12.86 -32.17
C SER A 66 4.84 11.52 -32.09
N THR A 67 6.10 11.52 -31.64
CA THR A 67 6.88 10.28 -31.45
C THR A 67 6.26 9.38 -30.39
N ARG A 68 5.72 9.94 -29.28
CA ARG A 68 4.98 9.17 -28.26
C ARG A 68 3.76 8.47 -28.88
N CYS A 69 2.99 9.18 -29.70
CA CYS A 69 1.84 8.62 -30.42
C CYS A 69 2.27 7.52 -31.41
N GLN A 70 3.33 7.76 -32.18
CA GLN A 70 3.86 6.79 -33.14
C GLN A 70 4.32 5.50 -32.47
N ARG A 71 5.02 5.59 -31.34
CA ARG A 71 5.43 4.41 -30.55
C ARG A 71 4.23 3.56 -30.13
N ALA A 72 3.17 4.19 -29.60
CA ALA A 72 1.95 3.48 -29.24
C ALA A 72 1.24 2.86 -30.46
N ASN A 73 1.06 3.66 -31.52
CA ASN A 73 0.36 3.25 -32.73
C ASN A 73 1.08 2.10 -33.45
N ASN A 74 2.41 2.17 -33.59
CA ASN A 74 3.21 1.15 -34.26
C ASN A 74 3.26 -0.16 -33.48
N ALA A 75 3.18 -0.09 -32.14
CA ALA A 75 3.15 -1.27 -31.30
C ALA A 75 1.78 -1.97 -31.27
N ASN A 76 0.74 -1.38 -31.89
CA ASN A 76 -0.64 -1.87 -31.88
C ASN A 76 -1.11 -2.19 -30.45
N VAL A 77 -0.94 -1.24 -29.53
CA VAL A 77 -1.39 -1.39 -28.14
C VAL A 77 -2.91 -1.26 -28.04
N ASP A 78 -3.49 -1.91 -27.03
CA ASP A 78 -4.93 -1.92 -26.75
C ASP A 78 -5.38 -0.67 -26.00
N LEU A 79 -4.52 -0.08 -25.17
CA LEU A 79 -4.78 1.15 -24.40
C LEU A 79 -3.54 2.04 -24.38
N PHE A 80 -3.75 3.35 -24.26
CA PHE A 80 -2.70 4.34 -23.98
C PHE A 80 -3.01 5.09 -22.69
N ILE A 81 -2.03 5.13 -21.78
CA ILE A 81 -2.17 5.76 -20.46
C ILE A 81 -0.98 6.69 -20.26
N SER A 82 -1.25 8.00 -20.22
CA SER A 82 -0.27 9.03 -19.88
C SER A 82 -0.39 9.45 -18.42
N ILE A 83 0.74 9.68 -17.76
CA ILE A 83 0.83 10.06 -16.35
C ILE A 83 1.53 11.40 -16.24
N HIS A 84 0.85 12.33 -15.59
CA HIS A 84 1.26 13.71 -15.38
C HIS A 84 0.99 14.18 -13.94
N TYR A 85 1.59 15.33 -13.60
CA TYR A 85 1.26 16.10 -12.42
C TYR A 85 0.94 17.53 -12.84
N ASN A 86 -0.18 18.06 -12.38
CA ASN A 86 -0.79 19.25 -12.95
C ASN A 86 -0.15 20.53 -12.44
N ALA A 87 -0.49 21.65 -13.08
CA ALA A 87 -0.21 23.00 -12.61
C ALA A 87 -1.36 23.95 -13.01
N GLY A 88 -1.41 25.15 -12.42
CA GLY A 88 -2.39 26.20 -12.72
C GLY A 88 -3.21 26.67 -11.51
N GLY A 89 -2.71 26.49 -10.28
CA GLY A 89 -3.35 27.00 -9.06
C GLY A 89 -4.56 26.19 -8.58
N GLY A 90 -4.51 24.86 -8.74
CA GLY A 90 -5.57 23.93 -8.32
C GLY A 90 -5.09 22.88 -7.31
N TYR A 91 -5.99 21.99 -6.91
CA TYR A 91 -5.66 20.77 -6.18
C TYR A 91 -6.67 19.67 -6.48
N GLY A 92 -6.25 18.42 -6.34
CA GLY A 92 -7.02 17.22 -6.62
C GLY A 92 -6.57 16.51 -7.89
N VAL A 93 -7.23 15.39 -8.20
CA VAL A 93 -6.90 14.51 -9.32
C VAL A 93 -7.94 14.61 -10.43
N GLU A 94 -7.51 14.56 -11.69
CA GLU A 94 -8.37 14.54 -12.87
C GLU A 94 -7.84 13.61 -13.96
N THR A 95 -8.74 13.09 -14.79
CA THR A 95 -8.40 12.22 -15.93
C THR A 95 -8.95 12.82 -17.20
N TYR A 96 -8.11 13.00 -18.21
CA TYR A 96 -8.46 13.57 -19.50
C TYR A 96 -8.69 12.51 -20.57
N ILE A 97 -9.66 12.79 -21.44
CA ILE A 97 -10.00 12.04 -22.65
C ILE A 97 -10.17 13.02 -23.82
N VAL A 98 -10.07 12.52 -25.06
CA VAL A 98 -10.28 13.38 -26.24
C VAL A 98 -11.75 13.66 -26.55
N ALA A 99 -12.66 12.72 -26.24
CA ALA A 99 -14.09 12.84 -26.49
C ALA A 99 -14.92 11.92 -25.59
N ARG A 100 -16.19 12.29 -25.35
CA ARG A 100 -17.19 11.52 -24.58
C ARG A 100 -17.78 10.36 -25.39
N GLY A 101 -18.43 9.42 -24.71
CA GLY A 101 -19.20 8.30 -25.28
C GLY A 101 -18.38 7.06 -25.68
N GLY A 102 -17.05 7.14 -25.64
CA GLY A 102 -16.15 6.09 -26.13
C GLY A 102 -15.55 5.19 -25.04
N GLN A 103 -14.69 4.27 -25.48
CA GLN A 103 -13.93 3.38 -24.58
C GLN A 103 -12.96 4.13 -23.68
N ALA A 104 -12.40 5.26 -24.14
CA ALA A 104 -11.53 6.12 -23.33
C ALA A 104 -12.28 6.67 -22.10
N GLU A 105 -13.53 7.11 -22.27
CA GLU A 105 -14.37 7.57 -21.16
C GLU A 105 -14.70 6.43 -20.19
N LYS A 106 -15.01 5.23 -20.71
CA LYS A 106 -15.26 4.06 -19.87
C LYS A 106 -14.03 3.73 -19.02
N LEU A 107 -12.84 3.73 -19.62
CA LEU A 107 -11.57 3.52 -18.91
C LEU A 107 -11.35 4.61 -17.85
N ALA A 108 -11.45 5.89 -18.24
CA ALA A 108 -11.25 7.01 -17.33
C ALA A 108 -12.20 6.96 -16.12
N ASN A 109 -13.47 6.60 -16.32
CA ASN A 109 -14.46 6.44 -15.25
C ASN A 109 -14.18 5.24 -14.33
N ARG A 110 -13.30 4.31 -14.72
CA ARG A 110 -12.80 3.25 -13.81
C ARG A 110 -11.52 3.66 -13.07
N VAL A 111 -10.68 4.47 -13.71
CA VAL A 111 -9.39 4.93 -13.16
C VAL A 111 -9.57 6.09 -12.17
N GLN A 112 -10.36 7.10 -12.52
CA GLN A 112 -10.54 8.32 -11.73
C GLN A 112 -10.91 8.04 -10.25
N PRO A 113 -11.89 7.18 -9.93
CA PRO A 113 -12.25 6.92 -8.53
C PRO A 113 -11.19 6.13 -7.75
N GLU A 114 -10.31 5.38 -8.42
CA GLU A 114 -9.21 4.69 -7.76
C GLU A 114 -8.08 5.66 -7.43
N LEU A 115 -7.80 6.62 -8.31
CA LEU A 115 -6.82 7.69 -8.05
C LEU A 115 -7.23 8.56 -6.87
N VAL A 116 -8.50 8.92 -6.77
CA VAL A 116 -9.06 9.68 -5.62
C VAL A 116 -8.71 9.02 -4.29
N LYS A 117 -8.78 7.68 -4.21
CA LYS A 117 -8.54 6.92 -2.98
C LYS A 117 -7.07 6.88 -2.53
N VAL A 118 -6.10 7.27 -3.37
CA VAL A 118 -4.67 7.14 -3.04
C VAL A 118 -4.31 8.00 -1.82
N ARG A 119 -4.87 9.22 -1.74
CA ARG A 119 -4.66 10.17 -0.63
C ARG A 119 -5.95 10.88 -0.20
N ASP A 120 -7.11 10.29 -0.51
CA ASP A 120 -8.42 10.96 -0.37
C ASP A 120 -8.42 12.34 -1.07
N GLN A 121 -7.85 12.37 -2.28
CA GLN A 121 -7.70 13.59 -3.05
C GLN A 121 -9.05 14.10 -3.53
N ARG A 122 -9.16 15.42 -3.68
CA ARG A 122 -10.34 16.01 -4.30
C ARG A 122 -10.57 15.43 -5.69
N ASP A 123 -11.75 14.85 -5.91
CA ASP A 123 -12.17 14.39 -7.22
C ASP A 123 -12.53 15.58 -8.11
N ARG A 124 -11.77 15.76 -9.20
CA ARG A 124 -12.04 16.78 -10.22
C ARG A 124 -12.67 16.19 -11.49
N GLY A 125 -12.93 14.89 -11.48
CA GLY A 125 -13.65 14.16 -12.49
C GLY A 125 -12.88 13.87 -13.78
N VAL A 126 -13.58 13.21 -14.69
CA VAL A 126 -13.11 12.97 -16.06
C VAL A 126 -13.42 14.20 -16.93
N LYS A 127 -12.47 14.67 -17.73
CA LYS A 127 -12.56 15.90 -18.54
C LYS A 127 -12.19 15.67 -20.00
N VAL A 128 -12.72 16.53 -20.88
CA VAL A 128 -12.38 16.51 -22.31
C VAL A 128 -11.29 17.54 -22.58
N ALA A 129 -10.19 17.13 -23.23
CA ALA A 129 -9.14 18.03 -23.68
C ALA A 129 -8.53 17.55 -25.00
N ASN A 130 -8.06 18.51 -25.80
CA ASN A 130 -7.47 18.25 -27.12
C ASN A 130 -5.95 18.02 -27.06
N PHE A 131 -5.48 17.25 -26.06
CA PHE A 131 -4.06 16.91 -25.93
C PHE A 131 -3.61 16.00 -27.06
N GLN A 132 -2.45 16.30 -27.65
CA GLN A 132 -1.98 15.60 -28.84
C GLN A 132 -1.88 14.07 -28.64
N VAL A 133 -1.35 13.64 -27.50
CA VAL A 133 -1.22 12.21 -27.15
C VAL A 133 -2.56 11.49 -27.02
N LEU A 134 -3.65 12.21 -26.75
CA LEU A 134 -5.00 11.63 -26.69
C LEU A 134 -5.69 11.64 -28.06
N ARG A 135 -5.40 12.65 -28.89
CA ARG A 135 -6.02 12.82 -30.20
C ARG A 135 -5.36 11.96 -31.29
N ASP A 136 -4.04 11.88 -31.30
CA ASP A 136 -3.27 11.29 -32.41
C ASP A 136 -2.93 9.79 -32.17
N THR A 137 -3.33 9.23 -31.03
CA THR A 137 -3.28 7.80 -30.76
C THR A 137 -4.53 7.09 -31.29
N LYS A 138 -4.37 5.85 -31.77
CA LYS A 138 -5.43 5.09 -32.47
C LYS A 138 -6.29 4.20 -31.57
N MET A 139 -5.87 4.03 -30.32
CA MET A 139 -6.54 3.20 -29.32
C MET A 139 -7.17 4.09 -28.24
N PRO A 140 -8.03 3.56 -27.35
CA PRO A 140 -8.53 4.32 -26.22
C PRO A 140 -7.39 4.89 -25.36
N ALA A 141 -7.39 6.21 -25.19
CA ALA A 141 -6.32 6.95 -24.55
C ALA A 141 -6.83 7.80 -23.38
N ILE A 142 -6.13 7.75 -22.25
CA ILE A 142 -6.36 8.62 -21.10
C ILE A 142 -5.06 9.33 -20.68
N LEU A 143 -5.19 10.51 -20.08
CA LEU A 143 -4.09 11.21 -19.41
C LEU A 143 -4.50 11.52 -17.97
N CYS A 144 -3.74 11.02 -17.00
CA CYS A 144 -4.03 11.18 -15.57
C CYS A 144 -3.17 12.31 -15.00
N GLU A 145 -3.81 13.37 -14.54
CA GLU A 145 -3.20 14.44 -13.76
C GLU A 145 -3.35 14.10 -12.27
N CYS A 146 -2.29 13.58 -11.66
CA CYS A 146 -2.39 12.86 -10.39
C CYS A 146 -2.35 13.75 -9.13
N GLY A 147 -2.40 15.07 -9.31
CA GLY A 147 -2.29 16.11 -8.27
C GLY A 147 -1.73 17.39 -8.88
N PHE A 148 -1.46 18.42 -8.08
CA PHE A 148 -0.94 19.71 -8.53
C PHE A 148 0.43 20.03 -7.92
N MET A 149 1.40 20.37 -8.77
CA MET A 149 2.75 20.80 -8.35
C MET A 149 2.77 22.24 -7.80
N ASP A 150 1.66 22.96 -7.93
CA ASP A 150 1.43 24.31 -7.44
C ASP A 150 0.14 24.41 -6.62
N ASP A 151 -0.18 23.34 -5.88
CA ASP A 151 -1.27 23.36 -4.90
C ASP A 151 -1.08 24.54 -3.94
N PRO A 152 -2.01 25.51 -3.89
CA PRO A 152 -1.86 26.71 -3.08
C PRO A 152 -1.74 26.43 -1.57
N ARG A 153 -2.11 25.22 -1.12
CA ARG A 153 -1.99 24.78 0.27
C ARG A 153 -0.62 24.19 0.60
N GLY A 154 0.19 23.89 -0.43
CA GLY A 154 1.48 23.23 -0.29
C GLY A 154 1.42 21.72 -0.04
N ILE A 155 0.24 21.09 -0.14
CA ILE A 155 0.03 19.70 0.28
C ILE A 155 0.43 18.71 -0.83
N GLU A 156 -0.10 18.87 -2.05
CA GLU A 156 0.10 17.86 -3.11
C GLU A 156 1.55 17.82 -3.61
N GLN A 157 2.21 18.98 -3.74
CA GLN A 157 3.63 19.04 -4.11
C GLN A 157 4.57 18.34 -3.11
N ALA A 158 4.19 18.25 -1.83
CA ALA A 158 4.92 17.52 -0.79
C ALA A 158 4.85 15.99 -0.95
N TRP A 159 3.96 15.49 -1.81
CA TRP A 159 3.83 14.06 -2.10
C TRP A 159 4.58 13.64 -3.36
N MET A 160 5.05 14.58 -4.19
CA MET A 160 5.59 14.28 -5.52
C MET A 160 6.75 13.28 -5.50
N LEU A 161 7.61 13.31 -4.47
CA LEU A 161 8.73 12.36 -4.31
C LEU A 161 8.48 11.30 -3.23
N ASP A 162 7.26 11.26 -2.65
CA ASP A 162 6.88 10.17 -1.77
C ASP A 162 6.61 8.91 -2.60
N GLU A 163 7.48 7.92 -2.44
CA GLU A 163 7.38 6.64 -3.13
C GLU A 163 6.04 5.91 -2.86
N ASP A 164 5.42 6.08 -1.68
CA ASP A 164 4.08 5.50 -1.45
C ASP A 164 3.04 6.08 -2.37
N PHE A 165 3.09 7.41 -2.53
CA PHE A 165 2.15 8.12 -3.34
C PHE A 165 2.33 7.75 -4.81
N GLN A 166 3.58 7.76 -5.29
CA GLN A 166 3.94 7.31 -6.65
C GLN A 166 3.49 5.86 -6.92
N ARG A 167 3.72 4.95 -5.95
CA ARG A 167 3.25 3.56 -6.03
C ARG A 167 1.73 3.47 -6.02
N GLY A 168 1.08 4.19 -5.11
CA GLY A 168 -0.37 4.24 -4.99
C GLY A 168 -1.04 4.68 -6.28
N VAL A 169 -0.49 5.70 -6.96
CA VAL A 169 -0.94 6.15 -8.28
C VAL A 169 -0.82 5.04 -9.32
N GLY A 170 0.34 4.39 -9.42
CA GLY A 170 0.53 3.28 -10.36
C GLY A 170 -0.44 2.10 -10.11
N GLU A 171 -0.64 1.73 -8.85
CA GLU A 171 -1.57 0.66 -8.46
C GLU A 171 -3.04 1.05 -8.69
N ALA A 172 -3.42 2.30 -8.40
CA ALA A 172 -4.76 2.83 -8.63
C ALA A 172 -5.15 2.81 -10.11
N ILE A 173 -4.25 3.25 -10.98
CA ILE A 173 -4.46 3.19 -12.43
C ILE A 173 -4.63 1.73 -12.88
N CYS A 174 -3.79 0.80 -12.39
CA CYS A 174 -3.93 -0.61 -12.70
C CYS A 174 -5.26 -1.21 -12.21
N LYS A 175 -5.73 -0.85 -11.00
CA LYS A 175 -7.07 -1.24 -10.51
C LYS A 175 -8.18 -0.74 -11.43
N GLY A 176 -8.07 0.50 -11.91
CA GLY A 176 -8.99 1.05 -12.92
C GLY A 176 -8.98 0.26 -14.23
N VAL A 177 -7.79 -0.11 -14.73
CA VAL A 177 -7.63 -0.98 -15.91
C VAL A 177 -8.26 -2.35 -15.70
N GLN A 178 -8.02 -3.00 -14.55
CA GLN A 178 -8.63 -4.30 -14.23
C GLN A 178 -10.16 -4.20 -14.20
N ARG A 179 -10.72 -3.15 -13.58
CA ARG A 179 -12.16 -2.88 -13.60
C ARG A 179 -12.70 -2.63 -15.01
N TYR A 180 -11.94 -1.96 -15.87
CA TYR A 180 -12.32 -1.74 -17.28
C TYR A 180 -12.45 -3.06 -18.04
N TYR A 181 -11.52 -4.00 -17.80
CA TYR A 181 -11.58 -5.35 -18.40
C TYR A 181 -12.49 -6.34 -17.65
N GLY A 182 -13.12 -5.94 -16.54
CA GLY A 182 -13.90 -6.85 -15.70
C GLY A 182 -13.07 -7.95 -15.02
N ALA A 183 -11.77 -7.72 -14.86
CA ALA A 183 -10.83 -8.68 -14.27
C ALA A 183 -10.57 -8.35 -12.78
N PRO A 184 -10.32 -9.36 -11.93
CA PRO A 184 -9.91 -9.11 -10.55
C PRO A 184 -8.49 -8.54 -10.50
N TYR A 185 -8.26 -7.56 -9.64
CA TYR A 185 -6.93 -7.02 -9.41
C TYR A 185 -6.11 -7.94 -8.49
N LYS A 186 -4.89 -8.29 -8.95
CA LYS A 186 -3.91 -9.06 -8.17
C LYS A 186 -3.09 -8.11 -7.31
N GLU A 187 -3.26 -8.24 -5.99
CA GLU A 187 -2.50 -7.47 -5.00
C GLU A 187 -0.99 -7.75 -5.13
N PRO A 188 -0.12 -6.74 -4.93
CA PRO A 188 1.31 -6.96 -4.82
C PRO A 188 1.58 -7.99 -3.72
N GLN A 189 2.23 -9.09 -4.08
CA GLN A 189 2.80 -10.00 -3.11
C GLN A 189 4.14 -9.42 -2.67
N PRO A 190 4.56 -9.60 -1.41
CA PRO A 190 5.92 -9.26 -1.03
C PRO A 190 6.87 -10.07 -1.95
N GLU A 191 7.84 -9.40 -2.58
CA GLU A 191 8.95 -10.09 -3.21
C GLU A 191 9.80 -10.67 -2.08
N TRP A 192 9.73 -11.98 -1.91
CA TRP A 192 10.56 -12.72 -0.96
C TRP A 192 11.71 -13.32 -1.74
N SER A 193 12.94 -13.14 -1.25
CA SER A 193 14.09 -13.85 -1.80
C SER A 193 13.91 -15.36 -1.62
N GLU A 194 14.52 -16.17 -2.49
CA GLU A 194 14.53 -17.63 -2.33
C GLU A 194 15.07 -18.05 -0.96
N GLU A 195 16.02 -17.29 -0.40
CA GLU A 195 16.56 -17.52 0.94
C GLU A 195 15.52 -17.29 2.05
N GLU A 196 14.76 -16.19 1.98
CA GLU A 196 13.66 -15.92 2.93
C GLU A 196 12.56 -16.97 2.82
N LEU A 197 12.21 -17.36 1.59
CA LEU A 197 11.27 -18.45 1.35
C LEU A 197 11.78 -19.74 2.01
N ASN A 198 13.03 -20.12 1.77
CA ASN A 198 13.60 -21.35 2.33
C ASN A 198 13.67 -21.37 3.86
N LYS A 199 13.93 -20.22 4.51
CA LYS A 199 13.89 -20.10 5.98
C LYS A 199 12.47 -20.15 6.54
N LEU A 200 11.49 -19.60 5.83
CA LEU A 200 10.08 -19.51 6.26
C LEU A 200 9.24 -20.74 5.88
N ASN A 201 9.79 -21.64 5.06
CA ASN A 201 9.06 -22.76 4.47
C ASN A 201 8.90 -23.97 5.37
N SER A 202 9.40 -24.01 6.60
CA SER A 202 9.30 -25.23 7.41
C SER A 202 8.07 -25.21 8.31
N ALA A 203 7.13 -26.12 8.06
CA ALA A 203 6.02 -26.44 8.94
C ALA A 203 6.16 -27.87 9.50
N PRO A 204 5.39 -28.27 10.52
CA PRO A 204 5.44 -29.62 11.08
C PRO A 204 5.37 -30.71 10.00
N ASN A 205 6.01 -31.85 10.25
CA ASN A 205 6.04 -33.02 9.35
C ASN A 205 6.63 -32.74 7.96
N GLY A 206 7.50 -31.72 7.84
CA GLY A 206 8.20 -31.38 6.59
C GLY A 206 7.32 -30.70 5.55
N ALA A 207 6.14 -30.19 5.93
CA ALA A 207 5.30 -29.40 5.05
C ALA A 207 5.99 -28.08 4.68
N ARG A 208 5.78 -27.62 3.44
CA ARG A 208 6.35 -26.37 2.92
C ARG A 208 5.34 -25.52 2.16
N PHE A 209 5.49 -24.20 2.26
CA PHE A 209 4.74 -23.30 1.40
C PHE A 209 5.32 -23.34 -0.01
N SER A 210 4.59 -23.96 -0.93
CA SER A 210 4.99 -24.04 -2.34
C SER A 210 4.00 -23.35 -3.28
N ARG A 211 2.82 -23.00 -2.77
CA ARG A 211 1.70 -22.45 -3.54
C ARG A 211 0.65 -21.84 -2.62
N THR A 212 -0.16 -20.92 -3.15
CA THR A 212 -1.37 -20.44 -2.47
C THR A 212 -2.40 -21.56 -2.40
N LEU A 213 -2.86 -21.91 -1.20
CA LEU A 213 -3.89 -22.93 -0.99
C LEU A 213 -5.28 -22.30 -1.04
N LYS A 214 -6.24 -23.00 -1.67
CA LYS A 214 -7.63 -22.54 -1.81
C LYS A 214 -8.58 -23.71 -2.02
N ARG A 215 -9.89 -23.43 -1.95
CA ARG A 215 -10.94 -24.45 -2.12
C ARG A 215 -10.75 -25.29 -3.38
N GLY A 216 -10.89 -26.60 -3.23
CA GLY A 216 -10.82 -27.60 -4.31
C GLY A 216 -9.43 -28.17 -4.55
N MET A 217 -8.41 -27.69 -3.83
CA MET A 217 -7.09 -28.32 -3.83
C MET A 217 -7.09 -29.61 -2.99
N LYS A 218 -6.35 -30.62 -3.44
CA LYS A 218 -6.24 -31.94 -2.79
C LYS A 218 -4.80 -32.42 -2.72
N ASN A 219 -4.54 -33.44 -1.90
CA ASN A 219 -3.30 -34.23 -1.80
C ASN A 219 -2.07 -33.35 -1.58
N GLY A 220 -1.87 -32.91 -0.35
CA GLY A 220 -0.84 -31.94 0.00
C GLY A 220 -0.57 -31.88 1.49
N LYS A 221 0.70 -32.14 1.87
CA LYS A 221 1.19 -31.96 3.24
C LYS A 221 1.00 -30.52 3.75
N ASP A 222 0.98 -29.56 2.83
CA ASP A 222 0.65 -28.16 3.07
C ASP A 222 -0.78 -27.97 3.57
N ILE A 223 -1.75 -28.65 2.95
CA ILE A 223 -3.16 -28.66 3.36
C ILE A 223 -3.32 -29.35 4.72
N ALA A 224 -2.68 -30.51 4.91
CA ALA A 224 -2.72 -31.22 6.19
C ALA A 224 -2.17 -30.37 7.36
N ALA A 225 -1.07 -29.65 7.13
CA ALA A 225 -0.49 -28.77 8.13
C ALA A 225 -1.46 -27.64 8.52
N VAL A 226 -2.13 -27.02 7.55
CA VAL A 226 -3.14 -25.98 7.80
C VAL A 226 -4.36 -26.55 8.55
N GLN A 227 -4.89 -27.69 8.13
CA GLN A 227 -6.02 -28.35 8.82
C GLN A 227 -5.68 -28.67 10.28
N THR A 228 -4.47 -29.17 10.52
CA THR A 228 -3.96 -29.46 11.87
C THR A 228 -3.84 -28.18 12.71
N TYR A 229 -3.29 -27.11 12.11
CA TYR A 229 -3.11 -25.83 12.79
C TYR A 229 -4.43 -25.16 13.18
N LEU A 230 -5.41 -25.15 12.26
CA LEU A 230 -6.73 -24.56 12.51
C LEU A 230 -7.48 -25.31 13.63
N GLY A 231 -7.23 -26.61 13.78
CA GLY A 231 -7.86 -27.45 14.79
C GLY A 231 -9.34 -27.72 14.50
N GLY A 232 -9.91 -28.76 15.12
CA GLY A 232 -11.33 -29.10 14.95
C GLY A 232 -11.72 -29.60 13.54
N LEU A 233 -10.75 -29.80 12.65
CA LEU A 233 -10.95 -30.29 11.29
C LEU A 233 -10.45 -31.73 11.13
N LYS A 234 -11.08 -32.48 10.23
CA LYS A 234 -10.48 -33.71 9.71
C LYS A 234 -9.25 -33.34 8.89
N VAL A 235 -8.14 -34.02 9.14
CA VAL A 235 -6.90 -33.88 8.35
C VAL A 235 -6.97 -34.90 7.21
N ASP A 236 -7.55 -34.49 6.08
CA ASP A 236 -7.77 -35.35 4.91
C ASP A 236 -7.09 -34.84 3.63
N GLU A 237 -6.25 -33.81 3.75
CA GLU A 237 -5.53 -33.19 2.64
C GLU A 237 -6.46 -32.60 1.56
N ASP A 238 -7.74 -32.42 1.87
CA ASP A 238 -8.71 -31.75 1.01
C ASP A 238 -9.00 -30.34 1.54
N PHE A 239 -8.70 -29.34 0.72
CA PHE A 239 -9.11 -27.98 0.99
C PHE A 239 -10.58 -27.81 0.62
N GLY A 240 -11.44 -28.44 1.42
CA GLY A 240 -12.89 -28.41 1.26
C GLY A 240 -13.56 -27.18 1.91
N PRO A 241 -14.90 -27.10 1.85
CA PRO A 241 -15.66 -25.99 2.43
C PRO A 241 -15.44 -25.79 3.94
N LEU A 242 -15.21 -26.87 4.70
CA LEU A 242 -14.94 -26.78 6.14
C LEU A 242 -13.57 -26.14 6.41
N THR A 243 -12.54 -26.56 5.68
CA THR A 243 -11.20 -25.95 5.74
C THR A 243 -11.25 -24.47 5.35
N GLU A 244 -11.97 -24.11 4.28
CA GLU A 244 -12.17 -22.72 3.86
C GLU A 244 -12.88 -21.88 4.94
N SER A 245 -13.92 -22.44 5.58
CA SER A 245 -14.72 -21.73 6.58
C SER A 245 -13.91 -21.46 7.86
N ALA A 246 -13.25 -22.49 8.40
CA ALA A 246 -12.35 -22.36 9.55
C ALA A 246 -11.20 -21.38 9.27
N LEU A 247 -10.66 -21.38 8.04
CA LEU A 247 -9.65 -20.40 7.65
C LEU A 247 -10.20 -18.98 7.66
N LYS A 248 -11.40 -18.73 7.13
CA LYS A 248 -11.99 -17.38 7.10
C LYS A 248 -12.25 -16.85 8.50
N GLU A 249 -12.74 -17.68 9.41
CA GLU A 249 -12.91 -17.33 10.83
C GLU A 249 -11.56 -16.98 11.48
N TRP A 250 -10.54 -17.80 11.22
CA TRP A 250 -9.19 -17.53 11.71
C TRP A 250 -8.62 -16.24 11.12
N GLN A 251 -8.79 -15.97 9.82
CA GLN A 251 -8.33 -14.73 9.17
C GLN A 251 -9.02 -13.51 9.80
N GLN A 252 -10.33 -13.58 10.00
CA GLN A 252 -11.12 -12.54 10.64
C GLN A 252 -10.64 -12.28 12.07
N LYS A 253 -10.50 -13.33 12.88
CA LYS A 253 -10.04 -13.24 14.28
C LYS A 253 -8.65 -12.61 14.38
N ASN A 254 -7.78 -12.88 13.42
CA ASN A 254 -6.41 -12.39 13.41
C ASN A 254 -6.24 -11.09 12.62
N GLY A 255 -7.33 -10.42 12.19
CA GLY A 255 -7.29 -9.16 11.44
C GLY A 255 -6.48 -9.25 10.14
N ILE A 256 -6.55 -10.39 9.47
CA ILE A 256 -6.00 -10.66 8.14
C ILE A 256 -7.16 -10.57 7.14
N LYS A 257 -6.91 -10.04 5.93
CA LYS A 257 -7.93 -9.97 4.87
C LYS A 257 -8.56 -11.35 4.67
N VAL A 258 -9.89 -11.42 4.80
CA VAL A 258 -10.67 -12.66 4.73
C VAL A 258 -10.79 -13.10 3.27
N THR A 259 -9.82 -13.87 2.78
CA THR A 259 -9.76 -14.36 1.40
C THR A 259 -10.28 -15.79 1.26
N GLY A 260 -10.23 -16.60 2.32
CA GLY A 260 -10.40 -18.05 2.22
C GLY A 260 -9.23 -18.76 1.51
N GLU A 261 -8.12 -18.06 1.33
CA GLU A 261 -6.91 -18.59 0.70
C GLU A 261 -5.71 -18.48 1.65
N VAL A 262 -4.89 -19.53 1.71
CA VAL A 262 -3.61 -19.51 2.45
C VAL A 262 -2.52 -19.04 1.50
N GLY A 263 -2.23 -17.74 1.52
CA GLY A 263 -1.02 -17.18 0.91
C GLY A 263 0.17 -17.20 1.87
N ILE A 264 1.33 -16.73 1.42
CA ILE A 264 2.58 -16.75 2.20
C ILE A 264 2.49 -16.01 3.53
N ALA A 265 1.72 -14.91 3.58
CA ALA A 265 1.49 -14.16 4.82
C ALA A 265 0.71 -14.99 5.86
N ASN A 266 -0.28 -15.76 5.43
CA ASN A 266 -1.05 -16.66 6.28
C ASN A 266 -0.14 -17.79 6.78
N TRP A 267 0.63 -18.39 5.87
CA TRP A 267 1.57 -19.46 6.18
C TRP A 267 2.61 -19.04 7.23
N ARG A 268 3.23 -17.86 7.05
CA ARG A 268 4.16 -17.30 8.02
C ARG A 268 3.51 -17.01 9.36
N TYR A 269 2.25 -16.60 9.37
CA TYR A 269 1.55 -16.41 10.64
C TYR A 269 1.43 -17.74 11.39
N MET A 270 0.99 -18.78 10.67
CA MET A 270 0.71 -20.10 11.24
C MET A 270 1.99 -20.82 11.72
N PHE A 271 3.05 -20.77 10.90
CA PHE A 271 4.22 -21.64 11.07
C PHE A 271 5.56 -20.89 11.22
N GLY A 272 5.57 -19.56 11.09
CA GLY A 272 6.75 -18.76 11.36
C GLY A 272 7.04 -18.63 12.86
N GLU A 273 8.12 -17.92 13.18
CA GLU A 273 8.49 -17.63 14.58
C GLU A 273 7.29 -17.07 15.35
N LYS A 274 7.06 -17.63 16.53
CA LYS A 274 6.02 -17.16 17.46
C LYS A 274 6.69 -16.29 18.52
N PRO A 275 6.06 -15.16 18.88
CA PRO A 275 6.56 -14.37 19.99
C PRO A 275 6.43 -15.17 21.30
N THR A 276 7.32 -14.86 22.23
CA THR A 276 7.55 -15.64 23.46
C THR A 276 6.86 -15.07 24.69
N TRP A 277 5.93 -14.12 24.52
CA TRP A 277 5.22 -13.48 25.63
C TRP A 277 4.01 -14.31 26.10
N LYS A 278 3.64 -14.12 27.36
CA LYS A 278 2.55 -14.81 28.07
C LYS A 278 1.33 -13.90 28.24
N PRO A 279 0.11 -14.43 28.42
CA PRO A 279 -1.09 -13.62 28.65
C PRO A 279 -0.93 -12.56 29.75
N GLU A 280 -0.15 -12.83 30.79
CA GLU A 280 0.16 -11.87 31.87
C GLU A 280 0.91 -10.62 31.37
N ASP A 281 1.66 -10.71 30.26
CA ASP A 281 2.42 -9.59 29.67
C ASP A 281 1.52 -8.53 29.01
N ILE A 282 0.24 -8.85 28.77
CA ILE A 282 -0.73 -7.95 28.10
C ILE A 282 -1.82 -7.41 29.03
N GLU A 283 -1.97 -7.97 30.23
CA GLU A 283 -3.05 -7.64 31.17
C GLU A 283 -3.04 -6.16 31.61
N ASN A 284 -1.87 -5.53 31.57
CA ASN A 284 -1.63 -4.15 32.04
C ASN A 284 -1.32 -3.14 30.92
N LEU A 285 -1.57 -3.47 29.66
CA LEU A 285 -1.31 -2.57 28.52
C LEU A 285 -2.42 -1.53 28.34
N ASN A 286 -2.05 -0.28 28.05
CA ASN A 286 -3.00 0.80 27.79
C ASN A 286 -3.65 0.71 26.41
N GLU A 287 -4.82 1.36 26.32
CA GLU A 287 -5.47 1.71 25.06
C GLU A 287 -4.68 2.83 24.34
N ALA A 288 -4.47 2.68 23.04
CA ALA A 288 -3.94 3.75 22.20
C ALA A 288 -4.96 4.90 22.09
N PRO A 289 -4.55 6.13 21.71
CA PRO A 289 -5.44 7.30 21.65
C PRO A 289 -6.71 7.13 20.79
N ASN A 290 -6.70 6.21 19.83
CA ASN A 290 -7.86 5.87 19.00
C ASN A 290 -8.75 4.74 19.59
N GLY A 291 -8.54 4.38 20.87
CA GLY A 291 -9.25 3.32 21.58
C GLY A 291 -8.81 1.89 21.22
N ALA A 292 -7.72 1.72 20.44
CA ALA A 292 -7.21 0.39 20.11
C ALA A 292 -6.54 -0.27 21.33
N LYS A 293 -6.85 -1.55 21.57
CA LYS A 293 -6.19 -2.40 22.57
C LYS A 293 -5.16 -3.29 21.90
N PHE A 294 -4.08 -3.61 22.61
CA PHE A 294 -3.20 -4.68 22.18
C PHE A 294 -3.88 -6.04 22.41
N THR A 295 -4.34 -6.66 21.34
CA THR A 295 -4.99 -7.99 21.39
C THR A 295 -4.26 -9.06 20.59
N ARG A 296 -3.18 -8.67 19.87
CA ARG A 296 -2.37 -9.53 19.00
C ARG A 296 -1.06 -8.82 18.66
N ASP A 297 -0.03 -9.59 18.31
CA ASP A 297 1.18 -9.04 17.73
C ASP A 297 0.93 -8.47 16.34
N LEU A 298 1.63 -7.38 16.03
CA LEU A 298 1.63 -6.79 14.69
C LEU A 298 2.97 -7.00 14.00
N ARG A 299 2.94 -7.58 12.81
CA ARG A 299 4.10 -7.87 11.97
C ARG A 299 3.72 -7.82 10.50
N ARG A 300 4.71 -7.86 9.61
CA ARG A 300 4.53 -7.87 8.15
C ARG A 300 3.97 -9.21 7.64
N VAL A 301 2.72 -9.47 7.99
CA VAL A 301 1.86 -10.54 7.49
C VAL A 301 0.54 -9.98 6.96
N ILE A 302 0.53 -8.71 6.53
CA ILE A 302 -0.62 -8.00 5.97
C ILE A 302 -1.78 -7.95 6.99
N GLN A 303 -1.43 -7.60 8.23
CA GLN A 303 -2.40 -7.33 9.28
C GLN A 303 -3.02 -5.96 9.05
N SER A 304 -4.30 -5.83 9.37
CA SER A 304 -5.02 -4.56 9.33
C SER A 304 -5.92 -4.37 10.54
N GLY A 305 -6.26 -3.12 10.88
CA GLY A 305 -7.13 -2.79 12.02
C GLY A 305 -6.73 -1.52 12.75
N LYS A 306 -7.56 -1.11 13.72
CA LYS A 306 -7.34 0.11 14.54
C LYS A 306 -6.01 0.10 15.29
N ASP A 307 -5.51 -1.07 15.64
CA ASP A 307 -4.22 -1.30 16.26
C ASP A 307 -3.06 -0.95 15.30
N VAL A 308 -3.17 -1.34 14.04
CA VAL A 308 -2.22 -0.96 12.98
C VAL A 308 -2.29 0.55 12.71
N GLU A 309 -3.50 1.12 12.64
CA GLU A 309 -3.67 2.57 12.45
C GLU A 309 -3.05 3.38 13.61
N ALA A 310 -3.19 2.90 14.85
CA ALA A 310 -2.57 3.51 16.03
C ALA A 310 -1.04 3.53 15.93
N VAL A 311 -0.45 2.39 15.55
CA VAL A 311 1.00 2.27 15.34
C VAL A 311 1.47 3.19 14.23
N GLN A 312 0.79 3.20 13.08
CA GLN A 312 1.14 4.08 11.95
C GLN A 312 1.07 5.56 12.34
N THR A 313 0.05 5.94 13.10
CA THR A 313 -0.09 7.29 13.65
C THR A 313 1.09 7.63 14.57
N LYS A 314 1.44 6.72 15.50
CA LYS A 314 2.58 6.92 16.43
C LYS A 314 3.92 7.04 15.71
N LEU A 315 4.09 6.29 14.63
CA LEU A 315 5.29 6.32 13.79
C LEU A 315 5.34 7.55 12.86
N ASN A 316 4.29 8.37 12.83
CA ASN A 316 4.13 9.51 11.92
C ASN A 316 4.32 9.10 10.44
N ILE A 317 3.72 7.98 10.06
CA ILE A 317 3.67 7.48 8.68
C ILE A 317 2.22 7.48 8.18
N VAL A 318 2.04 7.16 6.90
CA VAL A 318 0.72 7.02 6.28
C VAL A 318 -0.12 5.99 7.04
N VAL A 319 -1.30 6.41 7.46
CA VAL A 319 -2.29 5.56 8.13
C VAL A 319 -3.15 4.88 7.07
N ASP A 320 -2.60 3.85 6.42
CA ASP A 320 -3.34 3.04 5.43
C ASP A 320 -4.04 1.83 6.08
N GLY A 321 -3.82 1.61 7.37
CA GLY A 321 -4.37 0.51 8.14
C GLY A 321 -3.75 -0.83 7.82
N TRP A 322 -2.63 -0.90 7.07
CA TRP A 322 -1.94 -2.14 6.70
C TRP A 322 -0.53 -2.22 7.29
N PHE A 323 -0.21 -3.33 7.96
CA PHE A 323 1.14 -3.59 8.44
C PHE A 323 2.02 -4.11 7.29
N GLY A 324 2.41 -3.18 6.43
CA GLY A 324 3.26 -3.40 5.26
C GLY A 324 4.76 -3.15 5.52
N PRO A 325 5.58 -3.13 4.44
CA PRO A 325 7.03 -2.91 4.53
C PRO A 325 7.42 -1.60 5.23
N LYS A 326 6.65 -0.53 5.00
CA LYS A 326 6.93 0.77 5.61
C LYS A 326 6.57 0.82 7.09
N THR A 327 5.47 0.18 7.48
CA THR A 327 5.13 -0.02 8.90
C THR A 327 6.22 -0.84 9.58
N GLU A 328 6.68 -1.94 8.99
CA GLU A 328 7.79 -2.75 9.53
C GLU A 328 9.09 -1.93 9.67
N ALA A 329 9.47 -1.18 8.63
CA ALA A 329 10.66 -0.33 8.67
C ALA A 329 10.55 0.77 9.74
N GLY A 330 9.38 1.41 9.86
CA GLY A 330 9.09 2.39 10.89
C GLY A 330 9.18 1.79 12.30
N VAL A 331 8.65 0.58 12.49
CA VAL A 331 8.77 -0.15 13.77
C VAL A 331 10.24 -0.48 14.08
N LYS A 332 11.03 -0.95 13.11
CA LYS A 332 12.47 -1.21 13.33
C LYS A 332 13.23 0.07 13.71
N ALA A 333 12.98 1.17 13.00
CA ALA A 333 13.59 2.45 13.31
C ALA A 333 13.19 2.96 14.71
N TYR A 334 11.91 2.80 15.08
CA TYR A 334 11.41 3.11 16.41
C TYR A 334 12.10 2.27 17.49
N GLN A 335 12.11 0.95 17.33
CA GLN A 335 12.73 0.02 18.27
C GLN A 335 14.22 0.34 18.47
N GLN A 336 14.94 0.63 17.39
CA GLN A 336 16.33 1.03 17.46
C GLN A 336 16.52 2.30 18.29
N LYS A 337 15.66 3.31 18.10
CA LYS A 337 15.70 4.56 18.87
C LYS A 337 15.31 4.36 20.34
N ALA A 338 14.36 3.46 20.61
CA ALA A 338 13.85 3.17 21.94
C ALA A 338 14.72 2.17 22.74
N GLY A 339 15.81 1.64 22.16
CA GLY A 339 16.66 0.63 22.81
C GLY A 339 15.97 -0.73 22.99
N LEU A 340 14.97 -1.03 22.15
CA LEU A 340 14.24 -2.30 22.15
C LEU A 340 14.89 -3.31 21.20
N VAL A 341 14.45 -4.56 21.27
CA VAL A 341 14.82 -5.59 20.27
C VAL A 341 14.32 -5.12 18.89
N VAL A 342 15.23 -5.07 17.92
CA VAL A 342 14.94 -4.58 16.55
C VAL A 342 14.50 -5.74 15.66
N ASP A 343 13.30 -6.25 15.92
CA ASP A 343 12.70 -7.36 15.16
C ASP A 343 11.64 -6.91 14.15
N GLY A 344 11.21 -5.64 14.21
CA GLY A 344 10.17 -5.06 13.36
C GLY A 344 8.75 -5.50 13.74
N TRP A 345 8.58 -6.11 14.91
CA TRP A 345 7.29 -6.54 15.43
C TRP A 345 6.82 -5.57 16.50
N VAL A 346 5.52 -5.31 16.54
CA VAL A 346 4.92 -4.64 17.70
C VAL A 346 4.40 -5.73 18.62
N GLY A 347 5.26 -6.17 19.55
CA GLY A 347 4.88 -7.01 20.68
C GLY A 347 4.58 -6.17 21.95
N PRO A 348 4.27 -6.81 23.10
CA PRO A 348 3.85 -6.10 24.31
C PRO A 348 4.80 -4.99 24.77
N LYS A 349 6.12 -5.23 24.72
CA LYS A 349 7.13 -4.24 25.11
C LYS A 349 7.15 -3.03 24.18
N THR A 350 7.08 -3.26 22.86
CA THR A 350 7.03 -2.17 21.87
C THR A 350 5.72 -1.40 21.98
N TRP A 351 4.60 -2.08 22.20
CA TRP A 351 3.30 -1.43 22.42
C TRP A 351 3.29 -0.58 23.69
N ALA A 352 3.78 -1.13 24.81
CA ALA A 352 3.89 -0.43 26.09
C ALA A 352 4.77 0.82 25.97
N ASP A 353 5.90 0.74 25.25
CA ASP A 353 6.76 1.90 25.02
C ASP A 353 6.08 2.96 24.13
N MET A 354 5.33 2.53 23.10
CA MET A 354 4.61 3.44 22.20
C MET A 354 3.44 4.17 22.88
N PHE A 355 2.71 3.51 23.78
CA PHE A 355 1.41 4.00 24.28
C PHE A 355 1.28 4.04 25.81
N GLY A 356 2.31 3.61 26.55
CA GLY A 356 2.41 3.66 28.01
C GLY A 356 1.66 2.54 28.75
N THR A 357 1.88 2.47 30.08
CA THR A 357 1.06 1.75 31.05
C THR A 357 0.34 2.74 31.98
N LYS A 358 -0.80 2.37 32.57
CA LYS A 358 -1.55 3.19 33.53
C LYS A 358 -0.80 3.18 34.88
N GLN A 359 0.05 4.18 35.09
CA GLN A 359 0.68 4.74 36.32
C GLN A 359 2.16 5.04 36.01
N ALA A 360 2.64 6.29 36.02
CA ALA A 360 2.65 7.20 37.15
C ALA A 360 2.12 8.60 36.82
N SER A 361 0.96 8.92 37.39
CA SER A 361 0.47 10.30 37.60
C SER A 361 -0.12 10.36 39.01
N ALA A 362 0.75 10.20 40.00
CA ALA A 362 0.46 10.49 41.41
C ALA A 362 1.80 10.47 42.17
N GLU A 363 2.56 11.56 42.06
CA GLU A 363 3.60 11.98 43.02
C GLU A 363 4.23 13.28 42.51
N LYS A 364 3.41 14.33 42.39
CA LYS A 364 3.84 15.72 42.39
C LYS A 364 2.67 16.57 42.86
N GLU A 365 2.53 16.68 44.17
CA GLU A 365 2.06 17.87 44.88
C GLU A 365 2.15 17.61 46.40
N ASP A 366 2.33 18.68 47.15
CA ASP A 366 2.39 18.79 48.62
C ASP A 366 3.74 18.51 49.30
N VAL A 367 4.73 19.38 49.02
CA VAL A 367 5.56 19.92 50.11
C VAL A 367 5.69 21.43 49.93
N GLU A 368 4.71 22.18 50.40
CA GLU A 368 4.93 23.54 50.90
C GLU A 368 3.91 23.92 51.98
N GLU A 369 4.44 24.44 53.09
CA GLU A 369 3.82 25.19 54.18
C GLU A 369 2.85 24.48 55.17
N ALA A 370 3.40 24.13 56.33
CA ALA A 370 2.75 24.43 57.60
C ALA A 370 3.81 24.87 58.63
N VAL A 371 4.00 26.18 58.74
CA VAL A 371 4.55 26.86 59.92
C VAL A 371 3.38 27.26 60.83
N THR A 372 3.63 27.32 62.14
CA THR A 372 2.79 27.78 63.29
C THR A 372 2.04 26.66 64.01
N SER A 373 2.56 26.14 65.14
CA SER A 373 2.57 26.66 66.53
C SER A 373 1.26 26.42 67.31
N SER A 374 1.29 25.56 68.34
CA SER A 374 0.94 25.87 69.75
C SER A 374 0.69 24.59 70.58
N ASP A 375 1.39 24.56 71.73
CA ASP A 375 0.98 24.08 73.07
C ASP A 375 0.68 22.59 73.33
N GLU A 376 1.59 21.91 74.06
CA GLU A 376 1.52 21.71 75.53
C GLU A 376 2.89 21.23 76.11
#